data_AF-A0A7S3SXG1-F1
#
_entry.id   AF-A0A7S3SXG1-F1
#
_cell.length_a   1.000
_cell.length_b   1.000
_cell.length_c   1.000
_cell.angle_alpha   90.00
_cell.angle_beta   90.00
_cell.angle_gamma   90.00
#
_symmetry.space_group_name_H-M   'P 1'
#
loop_
_entity.id
_entity.type
_entity.pdbx_description
1 polymer ?
#
loop_
_entity_poly.entity_id
_entity_poly.type
_entity_poly.pdbx_seq_one_letter_code
_entity_poly.pdbx_strand_id
1 'polypeptide(L)'
;GVPPPPSEAVVAGLWSACVKAYGSEELALRAVTQNPSILNPLYTDPPSVISNSKAALVEVLGSEDDAIDVMLQNPAVLQCGSALSRQQAEEIRSFARVRQLLDSSPPWAPSASLGLIFVALTLDIALRGNPDAQPLLAILKPSLGAVGAGVFGLTVFSFLRVASNGKQ
;
A
#
# COMPACT_ATOMS: atom_id res chain seq x y z
N GLY A 1 8.06 -11.44 28.80
CA GLY A 1 7.40 -10.29 29.44
C GLY A 1 6.89 -9.39 28.34
N VAL A 2 5.67 -8.87 28.46
CA VAL A 2 5.18 -7.84 27.54
C VAL A 2 6.02 -6.59 27.78
N PRO A 3 6.65 -5.99 26.76
CA PRO A 3 7.39 -4.75 26.94
C PRO A 3 6.44 -3.66 27.45
N PRO A 4 6.92 -2.75 28.31
CA PRO A 4 6.11 -1.64 28.77
C PRO A 4 5.62 -0.82 27.55
N PRO A 5 4.42 -0.22 27.64
CA PRO A 5 3.93 0.65 26.57
C PRO A 5 4.94 1.78 26.32
N PRO A 6 5.06 2.25 25.07
CA PRO A 6 5.95 3.36 24.75
C PRO A 6 5.55 4.59 25.57
N SER A 7 6.55 5.35 26.01
CA SER A 7 6.29 6.59 26.75
C SER A 7 5.68 7.64 25.84
N GLU A 8 4.80 8.48 26.40
CA GLU A 8 4.14 9.57 25.69
C GLU A 8 5.14 10.51 25.02
N ALA A 9 6.28 10.77 25.67
CA ALA A 9 7.36 11.59 25.13
C ALA A 9 7.94 11.05 23.81
N VAL A 10 8.05 9.72 23.65
CA VAL A 10 8.56 9.10 22.42
C VAL A 10 7.55 9.28 21.29
N VAL A 11 6.27 9.01 21.56
CA VAL A 11 5.19 9.20 20.56
C VAL A 11 5.06 10.66 20.15
N ALA A 12 5.15 11.60 21.10
CA ALA A 12 5.17 13.04 20.82
C ALA A 12 6.37 13.46 19.96
N GLY A 13 7.54 12.85 20.18
CA GLY A 13 8.72 13.04 19.35
C GLY A 13 8.50 12.59 17.90
N LEU A 14 7.88 11.42 17.70
CA LEU A 14 7.52 10.90 16.37
C LEU A 14 6.47 11.78 15.68
N TRP A 15 5.48 12.25 16.42
CA TRP A 15 4.48 13.19 15.90
C TRP A 15 5.12 14.50 15.43
N SER A 16 5.99 15.09 16.26
CA SER A 16 6.71 16.31 15.88
C SER A 16 7.58 16.11 14.63
N ALA A 17 8.25 14.96 14.51
CA ALA A 17 9.03 14.61 13.32
C ALA A 17 8.14 14.45 12.08
N CYS A 18 6.95 13.85 12.21
CA CYS A 18 5.98 13.75 11.12
C CYS A 18 5.50 15.12 10.65
N VAL A 19 5.03 15.98 11.56
CA VAL A 19 4.55 17.34 11.22
C VAL A 19 5.63 18.13 10.49
N LYS A 20 6.88 18.06 10.96
CA LYS A 20 8.02 18.70 10.28
C LYS A 20 8.28 18.11 8.89
N ALA A 21 8.17 16.80 8.73
CA ALA A 21 8.40 16.15 7.44
C ALA A 21 7.32 16.52 6.42
N TYR A 22 6.05 16.64 6.82
CA TYR A 22 4.97 17.03 5.91
C TYR A 22 4.80 18.55 5.75
N GLY A 23 5.40 19.36 6.62
CA GLY A 23 5.30 20.82 6.59
C GLY A 23 3.98 21.40 7.12
N SER A 24 3.00 20.55 7.45
CA SER A 24 1.73 20.95 8.06
C SER A 24 1.16 19.83 8.92
N GLU A 25 0.38 20.21 9.93
CA GLU A 25 -0.26 19.26 10.84
C GLU A 25 -1.35 18.46 10.12
N GLU A 26 -2.07 19.11 9.20
CA GLU A 26 -3.15 18.54 8.41
C GLU A 26 -2.65 17.38 7.53
N LEU A 27 -1.53 17.58 6.83
CA LEU A 27 -0.94 16.53 5.99
C LEU A 27 -0.36 15.39 6.83
N ALA A 28 0.28 15.71 7.95
CA ALA A 28 0.79 14.69 8.87
C ALA A 28 -0.34 13.86 9.48
N LEU A 29 -1.44 14.48 9.88
CA LEU A 29 -2.62 13.80 10.41
C LEU A 29 -3.23 12.86 9.37
N ARG A 30 -3.35 13.31 8.12
CA ARG A 30 -3.83 12.47 7.02
C ARG A 30 -2.95 11.24 6.83
N ALA A 31 -1.62 11.42 6.83
CA ALA A 31 -0.67 10.32 6.69
C ALA A 31 -0.70 9.33 7.85
N VAL A 32 -0.77 9.82 9.09
CA VAL A 32 -0.86 8.97 10.29
C VAL A 32 -2.19 8.23 10.35
N THR A 33 -3.29 8.85 9.92
CA THR A 33 -4.59 8.18 9.82
C THR A 33 -4.54 7.02 8.82
N GLN A 34 -3.87 7.22 7.69
CA GLN A 34 -3.67 6.16 6.69
C GLN A 34 -2.72 5.06 7.18
N ASN A 35 -1.65 5.40 7.90
CA ASN A 35 -0.72 4.43 8.47
C ASN A 35 -0.29 4.83 9.90
N PRO A 36 -1.02 4.37 10.94
CA PRO A 36 -0.71 4.69 12.33
C PRO A 36 0.64 4.13 12.80
N SER A 37 1.20 3.15 12.09
CA SER A 37 2.47 2.52 12.47
C SER A 37 3.66 3.48 12.44
N ILE A 38 3.57 4.62 11.74
CA ILE A 38 4.64 5.64 11.74
C ILE A 38 4.88 6.20 13.14
N LEU A 39 3.83 6.22 13.99
CA LEU A 39 3.94 6.66 15.38
C LEU A 39 4.25 5.53 16.35
N ASN A 40 4.52 4.32 15.85
CA ASN A 40 4.89 3.17 16.67
C ASN A 40 6.42 3.08 16.78
N PRO A 41 6.99 3.25 17.99
CA PRO A 41 8.44 3.22 18.19
C PRO A 41 9.10 1.87 17.86
N LEU A 42 8.34 0.78 17.78
CA LEU A 42 8.88 -0.51 17.33
C LEU A 42 9.27 -0.51 15.84
N TYR A 43 8.68 0.37 15.05
CA TYR A 43 8.92 0.48 13.61
C TYR A 43 9.60 1.79 13.22
N THR A 44 9.59 2.79 14.10
CA THR A 44 10.12 4.12 13.81
C THR A 44 10.86 4.64 15.03
N ASP A 45 12.14 4.25 15.13
CA ASP A 45 13.07 4.69 16.16
C ASP A 45 14.50 4.66 15.59
N PRO A 46 15.30 5.73 15.75
CA PRO A 46 14.97 7.03 16.33
C PRO A 46 14.01 7.88 15.46
N PRO A 47 13.35 8.93 16.02
CA PRO A 47 12.50 9.85 15.24
C PRO A 47 13.19 10.49 14.02
N SER A 48 14.53 10.55 14.00
CA SER A 48 15.30 11.01 12.85
C SER A 48 15.20 10.10 11.62
N VAL A 49 14.70 8.87 11.76
CA VAL A 49 14.39 7.99 10.61
C VAL A 49 13.42 8.68 9.65
N ILE A 50 12.44 9.43 10.17
CA ILE A 50 11.46 10.17 9.36
C ILE A 50 12.15 11.24 8.50
N SER A 51 13.00 12.07 9.12
CA SER A 51 13.75 13.11 8.38
C SER A 51 14.74 12.51 7.38
N ASN A 52 15.40 11.42 7.74
CA ASN A 52 16.34 10.73 6.86
C ASN A 52 15.63 10.11 5.65
N SER A 53 14.43 9.56 5.85
CA SER A 53 13.60 9.02 4.76
C SER A 53 13.19 10.13 3.80
N LYS A 54 12.69 11.26 4.32
CA LYS A 54 12.32 12.42 3.48
C LYS A 54 13.53 12.91 2.68
N ALA A 55 14.68 13.12 3.32
CA ALA A 55 15.88 13.57 2.65
C ALA A 55 16.30 12.63 1.50
N ALA A 56 16.27 11.32 1.74
CA ALA A 56 16.56 10.32 0.71
C ALA A 56 15.53 10.32 -0.43
N LEU A 57 14.25 10.58 -0.14
CA LEU A 57 13.22 10.73 -1.17
C LEU A 57 13.46 11.97 -2.03
N VAL A 58 13.80 13.11 -1.42
CA VAL A 58 14.13 14.34 -2.16
C VAL A 58 15.35 14.12 -3.05
N GLU A 59 16.37 13.43 -2.55
CA GLU A 59 17.56 13.08 -3.33
C GLU A 59 17.23 12.24 -4.57
N VAL A 60 16.39 11.21 -4.41
CA VAL A 60 16.06 10.27 -5.50
C VAL A 60 15.05 10.86 -6.49
N LEU A 61 14.08 11.62 -5.99
CA LEU A 61 12.98 12.16 -6.81
C LEU A 61 13.33 13.53 -7.41
N GLY A 62 14.32 14.23 -6.85
CA GLY A 62 14.81 15.52 -7.31
C GLY A 62 13.96 16.73 -6.90
N SER A 63 12.89 16.52 -6.12
CA SER A 63 12.01 17.59 -5.63
C SER A 63 11.41 17.24 -4.28
N GLU A 64 11.23 18.26 -3.44
CA GLU A 64 10.52 18.13 -2.17
C GLU A 64 9.03 17.86 -2.38
N ASP A 65 8.40 18.51 -3.37
CA ASP A 65 6.99 18.31 -3.68
C ASP A 65 6.70 16.87 -4.10
N ASP A 66 7.54 16.30 -4.96
CA ASP A 66 7.43 14.89 -5.38
C ASP A 66 7.60 13.92 -4.20
N ALA A 67 8.49 14.25 -3.25
CA ALA A 67 8.67 13.46 -2.04
C ALA A 67 7.43 13.52 -1.15
N ILE A 68 6.82 14.70 -0.97
CA ILE A 68 5.56 14.85 -0.23
C ILE A 68 4.44 14.06 -0.90
N ASP A 69 4.32 14.10 -2.23
CA ASP A 69 3.32 13.34 -2.97
C ASP A 69 3.48 11.84 -2.75
N VAL A 70 4.71 11.31 -2.83
CA VAL A 70 4.99 9.88 -2.55
C VAL A 70 4.68 9.54 -1.09
N MET A 71 5.07 10.40 -0.14
CA MET A 71 4.79 10.22 1.27
C MET A 71 3.29 10.17 1.56
N LEU A 72 2.47 11.00 0.91
CA LEU A 72 1.02 10.99 1.04
C LEU A 72 0.34 9.79 0.35
N GLN A 73 0.99 9.17 -0.62
CA GLN A 73 0.50 7.95 -1.26
C GLN A 73 0.84 6.70 -0.44
N ASN A 74 2.04 6.67 0.15
CA ASN A 74 2.51 5.58 1.00
C ASN A 74 3.30 6.12 2.19
N PRO A 75 2.64 6.42 3.31
CA PRO A 75 3.32 6.98 4.48
C PRO A 75 4.36 6.04 5.11
N ALA A 76 4.31 4.72 4.83
CA ALA A 76 5.28 3.76 5.36
C ALA A 76 6.71 4.01 4.85
N VAL A 77 6.90 4.75 3.75
CA VAL A 77 8.24 5.13 3.27
C VAL A 77 9.04 5.92 4.32
N LEU A 78 8.36 6.61 5.24
CA LEU A 78 9.02 7.35 6.33
C LEU A 78 9.73 6.46 7.36
N GLN A 79 9.54 5.15 7.28
CA GLN A 79 10.15 4.17 8.16
C GLN A 79 11.40 3.51 7.54
N CYS A 80 11.68 3.78 6.25
CA CYS A 80 12.77 3.14 5.52
C CYS A 80 14.15 3.79 5.77
N GLY A 81 14.17 5.03 6.27
CA GLY A 81 15.39 5.80 6.51
C GLY A 81 16.17 6.09 5.22
N SER A 82 17.48 6.26 5.36
CA SER A 82 18.38 6.58 4.25
C SER A 82 18.54 5.46 3.22
N ALA A 83 18.04 4.25 3.48
CA ALA A 83 18.09 3.14 2.52
C ALA A 83 17.33 3.44 1.22
N LEU A 84 16.38 4.38 1.25
CA LEU A 84 15.62 4.83 0.08
C LEU A 84 16.50 5.43 -1.01
N SER A 85 17.66 6.01 -0.68
CA SER A 85 18.55 6.62 -1.67
C SER A 85 19.15 5.62 -2.67
N ARG A 86 19.07 4.33 -2.35
CA ARG A 86 19.55 3.23 -3.21
C ARG A 86 18.49 2.68 -4.15
N GLN A 87 17.23 3.10 -4.01
CA GLN A 87 16.12 2.61 -4.83
C GLN A 87 15.91 3.53 -6.03
N GLN A 88 15.33 3.00 -7.10
CA GLN A 88 15.03 3.82 -8.26
C GLN A 88 13.76 4.65 -8.02
N ALA A 89 13.75 5.89 -8.51
CA ALA A 89 12.61 6.79 -8.40
C ALA A 89 11.30 6.15 -8.92
N GLU A 90 11.39 5.40 -10.02
CA GLU A 90 10.24 4.71 -10.61
C GLU A 90 9.69 3.60 -9.72
N GLU A 91 10.55 2.82 -9.07
CA GLU A 91 10.15 1.76 -8.14
C GLU A 91 9.42 2.35 -6.93
N ILE A 92 9.97 3.41 -6.33
CA ILE A 92 9.35 4.10 -5.20
C ILE A 92 7.95 4.62 -5.58
N ARG A 93 7.83 5.30 -6.72
CA ARG A 93 6.53 5.81 -7.21
C ARG A 93 5.55 4.70 -7.56
N SER A 94 6.03 3.57 -8.07
CA SER A 94 5.18 2.41 -8.39
C SER A 94 4.59 1.82 -7.11
N PHE A 95 5.42 1.54 -6.10
CA PHE A 95 4.95 1.03 -4.82
C PHE A 95 4.02 2.00 -4.12
N ALA A 96 4.31 3.30 -4.17
CA ALA A 96 3.46 4.32 -3.58
C ALA A 96 2.06 4.33 -4.22
N ARG A 97 1.98 4.29 -5.55
CA ARG A 97 0.70 4.21 -6.27
C ARG A 97 -0.07 2.93 -5.96
N VAL A 98 0.59 1.78 -5.95
CA VAL A 98 -0.05 0.50 -5.61
C VAL A 98 -0.62 0.56 -4.19
N ARG A 99 0.15 1.09 -3.23
CA ARG A 99 -0.31 1.23 -1.85
C ARG A 99 -1.52 2.15 -1.74
N GLN A 100 -1.48 3.31 -2.39
CA GLN A 100 -2.61 4.24 -2.42
C GLN A 100 -3.87 3.59 -2.99
N LEU A 101 -3.73 2.79 -4.06
CA LEU A 101 -4.86 2.07 -4.65
C LEU A 101 -5.46 1.04 -3.69
N LEU A 102 -4.61 0.32 -2.95
CA LEU A 102 -5.07 -0.61 -1.92
C LEU A 102 -5.77 0.10 -0.76
N ASP A 103 -5.22 1.22 -0.29
CA ASP A 103 -5.81 2.00 0.82
C ASP A 103 -7.11 2.72 0.39
N SER A 104 -7.27 3.02 -0.90
CA SER A 104 -8.49 3.59 -1.49
C SER A 104 -9.59 2.55 -1.73
N SER A 105 -9.31 1.26 -1.48
CA SER A 105 -10.28 0.19 -1.73
C SER A 105 -11.36 0.15 -0.65
N PRO A 106 -12.64 -0.12 -1.02
CA PRO A 106 -13.68 -0.33 -0.03
C PRO A 106 -13.30 -1.47 0.92
N PRO A 107 -13.67 -1.42 2.22
CA PRO A 107 -13.26 -2.44 3.20
C PRO A 107 -13.65 -3.88 2.81
N TRP A 108 -14.71 -4.03 2.01
CA TRP A 108 -15.19 -5.33 1.50
C TRP A 108 -14.43 -5.82 0.26
N ALA A 109 -13.75 -4.94 -0.48
CA ALA A 109 -13.14 -5.27 -1.76
C ALA A 109 -11.94 -6.24 -1.63
N PRO A 110 -11.02 -6.10 -0.64
CA PRO A 110 -9.96 -7.08 -0.43
C PRO A 110 -10.51 -8.47 -0.09
N SER A 111 -11.54 -8.53 0.76
CA SER A 111 -12.19 -9.80 1.16
C SER A 111 -12.94 -10.45 0.01
N ALA A 112 -13.63 -9.66 -0.82
CA ALA A 112 -14.36 -10.15 -1.98
C ALA A 112 -13.41 -10.64 -3.10
N SER A 113 -12.32 -9.92 -3.36
CA SER A 113 -11.31 -10.34 -4.34
C SER A 113 -10.53 -11.58 -3.88
N LEU A 114 -10.17 -11.67 -2.59
CA LEU A 114 -9.61 -12.90 -2.02
C LEU A 114 -10.61 -14.05 -2.07
N GLY A 115 -11.90 -13.80 -1.81
CA GLY A 115 -12.97 -14.79 -1.93
C GLY A 115 -13.10 -15.32 -3.36
N LEU A 116 -13.06 -14.45 -4.36
CA LEU A 116 -13.08 -14.83 -5.78
C LEU A 116 -11.84 -15.64 -6.18
N ILE A 117 -10.65 -15.23 -5.73
CA ILE A 117 -9.40 -15.98 -5.98
C ILE A 117 -9.48 -17.37 -5.32
N PHE A 118 -9.99 -17.46 -4.09
CA PHE A 118 -10.16 -18.72 -3.37
C PHE A 118 -11.18 -19.64 -4.07
N VAL A 119 -12.33 -19.11 -4.51
CA VAL A 119 -13.32 -19.87 -5.28
C VAL A 119 -12.75 -20.35 -6.61
N ALA A 120 -12.00 -19.51 -7.32
CA ALA A 120 -11.36 -19.90 -8.58
C ALA A 120 -10.30 -21.01 -8.39
N LEU A 121 -9.46 -20.90 -7.36
CA LEU A 121 -8.44 -21.90 -7.02
C LEU A 121 -9.07 -23.22 -6.58
N THR A 122 -10.08 -23.18 -5.70
CA THR A 122 -10.77 -24.39 -5.23
C THR A 122 -11.53 -25.09 -6.34
N LEU A 123 -12.16 -24.34 -7.25
CA LEU A 123 -12.80 -24.88 -8.44
C LEU A 123 -11.79 -25.53 -9.40
N ASP A 124 -10.64 -24.90 -9.66
CA ASP A 124 -9.57 -25.49 -10.50
C ASP A 124 -9.03 -26.81 -9.88
N ILE A 125 -8.78 -26.84 -8.57
CA ILE A 125 -8.32 -28.04 -7.85
C ILE A 125 -9.38 -29.16 -7.91
N ALA A 126 -10.65 -28.83 -7.64
CA ALA A 126 -11.75 -29.80 -7.65
C ALA A 126 -11.97 -30.41 -9.04
N LEU A 127 -11.87 -29.60 -10.10
CA LEU A 127 -12.04 -30.09 -11.46
C LEU A 127 -10.84 -30.92 -11.94
N ARG A 128 -9.61 -30.66 -11.47
CA ARG A 128 -8.42 -31.47 -11.80
C ARG A 128 -8.45 -32.86 -11.16
N GLY A 129 -9.08 -32.98 -10.00
CA GLY A 129 -9.25 -34.26 -9.29
C GLY A 129 -10.30 -35.19 -9.88
N ASN A 130 -11.11 -34.71 -10.84
CA ASN A 130 -12.20 -35.49 -11.43
C ASN A 130 -11.94 -35.77 -12.93
N PRO A 131 -11.64 -37.02 -13.34
CA PRO A 131 -11.25 -37.34 -14.71
C PRO A 131 -12.34 -37.04 -15.74
N ASP A 132 -13.61 -37.04 -15.35
CA ASP A 132 -14.75 -36.73 -16.21
C ASP A 132 -14.94 -35.21 -16.46
N ALA A 133 -14.28 -34.36 -15.66
CA ALA A 133 -14.34 -32.91 -15.76
C ALA A 133 -13.21 -32.30 -16.64
N GLN A 134 -12.25 -33.11 -17.08
CA GLN A 134 -11.16 -32.70 -17.97
C GLN A 134 -11.60 -32.02 -19.28
N PRO A 135 -12.66 -32.47 -20.00
CA PRO A 135 -13.12 -31.78 -21.20
C PRO A 135 -13.74 -30.40 -20.89
N LEU A 136 -14.41 -30.25 -19.75
CA LEU A 136 -14.92 -28.95 -19.26
C LEU A 136 -13.77 -28.01 -18.88
N LEU A 137 -12.71 -28.51 -18.24
CA LEU A 137 -11.50 -27.74 -17.95
C LEU A 137 -10.77 -27.26 -19.20
N ALA A 138 -10.75 -28.06 -20.28
CA ALA A 138 -10.12 -27.65 -21.54
C ALA A 138 -10.88 -26.48 -22.21
N ILE A 139 -12.21 -26.45 -22.07
CA ILE A 139 -13.08 -25.37 -22.55
C ILE A 139 -13.02 -24.14 -21.63
N LEU A 140 -12.88 -24.36 -20.32
CA LEU A 140 -12.86 -23.30 -19.31
C LEU A 140 -11.48 -22.69 -19.06
N LYS A 141 -10.37 -23.35 -19.41
CA LYS A 141 -9.00 -22.82 -19.23
C LYS A 141 -8.79 -21.40 -19.77
N PRO A 142 -9.25 -21.06 -21.00
CA PRO A 142 -9.15 -19.70 -21.52
C PRO A 142 -10.02 -18.71 -20.74
N SER A 143 -11.21 -19.13 -20.30
CA SER A 143 -12.14 -18.27 -19.58
C SER A 143 -11.79 -18.12 -18.10
N LEU A 144 -11.13 -19.08 -17.44
CA LEU A 144 -10.58 -18.91 -16.10
C LEU A 144 -9.42 -17.90 -16.09
N GLY A 145 -8.56 -17.95 -17.11
CA GLY A 145 -7.55 -16.92 -17.35
C GLY A 145 -8.16 -15.54 -17.63
N ALA A 146 -9.23 -15.49 -18.44
CA ALA A 146 -9.96 -14.27 -18.73
C ALA A 146 -10.80 -13.75 -17.55
N VAL A 147 -11.30 -14.62 -16.66
CA VAL A 147 -11.99 -14.26 -15.43
C VAL A 147 -11.00 -13.76 -14.40
N GLY A 148 -9.81 -14.37 -14.28
CA GLY A 148 -8.72 -13.84 -13.46
C GLY A 148 -8.26 -12.46 -13.93
N ALA A 149 -7.98 -12.32 -15.23
CA ALA A 149 -7.62 -11.04 -15.84
C ALA A 149 -8.77 -10.03 -15.85
N GLY A 150 -10.01 -10.49 -15.94
CA GLY A 150 -11.24 -9.69 -15.95
C GLY A 150 -11.63 -9.22 -14.56
N VAL A 151 -11.44 -10.02 -13.51
CA VAL A 151 -11.60 -9.60 -12.11
C VAL A 151 -10.49 -8.62 -11.75
N PHE A 152 -9.23 -8.90 -12.13
CA PHE A 152 -8.14 -7.94 -11.95
C PHE A 152 -8.41 -6.64 -12.72
N GLY A 153 -8.82 -6.74 -13.98
CA GLY A 153 -9.16 -5.62 -14.86
C GLY A 153 -10.37 -4.82 -14.38
N LEU A 154 -11.46 -5.45 -13.94
CA LEU A 154 -12.64 -4.78 -13.39
C LEU A 154 -12.35 -4.15 -12.03
N THR A 155 -11.52 -4.79 -11.22
CA THR A 155 -11.09 -4.25 -9.93
C THR A 155 -10.23 -3.01 -10.15
N VAL A 156 -9.21 -3.10 -11.01
CA VAL A 156 -8.36 -1.96 -11.43
C VAL A 156 -9.17 -0.87 -12.14
N PHE A 157 -10.10 -1.21 -13.03
CA PHE A 157 -10.92 -0.24 -13.77
C PHE A 157 -11.95 0.45 -12.88
N SER A 158 -12.56 -0.27 -11.94
CA SER A 158 -13.44 0.32 -10.91
C SER A 158 -12.64 1.26 -10.00
N PHE A 159 -11.39 0.90 -9.65
CA PHE A 159 -10.50 1.78 -8.90
C PHE A 159 -10.08 3.03 -9.68
N LEU A 160 -9.74 2.91 -10.96
CA LEU A 160 -9.44 4.06 -11.83
C LEU A 160 -10.63 5.00 -11.98
N ARG A 161 -11.86 4.45 -12.06
CA ARG A 161 -13.08 5.25 -12.15
C ARG A 161 -13.42 5.99 -10.86
N VAL A 162 -13.20 5.37 -9.69
CA VAL A 162 -13.37 6.02 -8.39
C VAL A 162 -12.32 7.11 -8.17
N ALA A 163 -11.05 6.85 -8.51
CA ALA A 163 -9.98 7.85 -8.44
C ALA A 163 -10.20 9.05 -9.38
N SER A 164 -10.85 8.84 -10.53
CA SER A 164 -11.23 9.92 -11.46
C SER A 164 -12.39 10.78 -10.96
N ASN A 165 -13.29 10.24 -10.14
CA ASN A 165 -14.48 10.95 -9.65
C ASN A 165 -14.25 11.67 -8.30
N GLY A 166 -13.16 11.36 -7.59
CA GLY A 166 -12.77 12.03 -6.34
C GLY A 166 -12.02 13.36 -6.51
N LYS A 167 -11.93 13.89 -7.74
CA LYS A 167 -11.29 15.18 -8.07
C LYS A 167 -12.29 16.33 -8.34
N GLN A 168 -13.54 16.22 -7.87
CA GLN A 168 -14.51 17.32 -7.89
C GLN A 168 -14.69 17.92 -6.51
#